data_AF-A0AAX6F4H4-F1
#
_entry.id   AF-A0AAX6F4H4-F1
#
_cell.length_a   1.000
_cell.length_b   1.000
_cell.length_c   1.000
_cell.angle_alpha   90.00
_cell.angle_beta   90.00
_cell.angle_gamma   90.00
#
_symmetry.space_group_name_H-M   'P 1'
#
loop_
_entity.id
_entity.type
_entity.pdbx_description
1 polymer ?
#
loop_
_entity_poly.entity_id
_entity_poly.type
_entity_poly.pdbx_seq_one_letter_code
_entity_poly.pdbx_strand_id
1 'polypeptide(L)'
;MDTDLHQIIRSNQGLSEEHCQYFLYQILRGLKYIHSANVLHRDLKPSNLLLNANCDLKICDFGLARTTAETDFMTEYVVTRWYRAPELLLNSSEYTTAIDVWSVGCIFMELMDRKPLFPGRDHVHQLRLLMELIGTPNETDLGFVNENARRYLRQLPRHVRQSFPEKFPHVHPAAIDLVEKMLTFDPRQRITVEGALAHPYLASLHDLSDEPVCLAPFSFDFEQHALSEEQMKELIYREALAFNPEYQQ
;
A
#
# COMPACT_ATOMS: atom_id res chain seq x y z
N MET A 1 4.07 4.57 -20.48
CA MET A 1 3.88 3.30 -19.76
C MET A 1 2.93 2.47 -20.59
N ASP A 2 3.25 1.20 -20.80
CA ASP A 2 2.63 0.35 -21.82
C ASP A 2 1.58 -0.60 -21.24
N THR A 3 1.70 -0.90 -19.94
CA THR A 3 0.80 -1.80 -19.22
C THR A 3 0.81 -1.48 -17.72
N ASP A 4 0.17 -2.32 -16.91
CA ASP A 4 0.17 -2.26 -15.46
C ASP A 4 0.49 -3.64 -14.85
N LEU A 5 0.84 -3.66 -13.57
CA LEU A 5 1.20 -4.89 -12.88
C LEU A 5 0.03 -5.88 -12.81
N HIS A 6 -1.23 -5.41 -12.81
CA HIS A 6 -2.40 -6.29 -12.84
C HIS A 6 -2.47 -7.11 -14.12
N GLN A 7 -2.26 -6.48 -15.28
CA GLN A 7 -2.21 -7.18 -16.57
C GLN A 7 -1.06 -8.18 -16.63
N ILE A 8 0.13 -7.79 -16.14
CA ILE A 8 1.29 -8.68 -16.09
C ILE A 8 1.03 -9.91 -15.22
N ILE A 9 0.47 -9.74 -14.02
CA ILE A 9 0.12 -10.83 -13.10
C ILE A 9 -0.85 -11.81 -13.75
N ARG A 10 -1.87 -11.32 -14.47
CA ARG A 10 -2.91 -12.14 -15.13
C ARG A 10 -2.48 -12.74 -16.47
N SER A 11 -1.40 -12.25 -17.05
CA SER A 11 -0.87 -12.76 -18.31
C SER A 11 -0.21 -14.13 -18.12
N ASN A 12 -0.07 -14.89 -19.23
CA ASN A 12 0.70 -16.13 -19.25
C ASN A 12 2.23 -15.89 -19.31
N GLN A 13 2.70 -14.64 -19.16
CA GLN A 13 4.11 -14.34 -19.17
C GLN A 13 4.76 -14.89 -17.90
N GLY A 14 5.87 -15.62 -18.06
CA GLY A 14 6.68 -16.07 -16.93
C GLY A 14 7.28 -14.87 -16.20
N LEU A 15 7.12 -14.82 -14.88
CA LEU A 15 7.83 -13.87 -14.03
C LEU A 15 8.86 -14.67 -13.25
N SER A 16 10.13 -14.31 -13.43
CA SER A 16 11.22 -14.85 -12.64
C SER A 16 11.23 -14.18 -11.26
N GLU A 17 11.96 -14.80 -10.34
CA GLU A 17 12.23 -14.21 -9.03
C GLU A 17 12.87 -12.82 -9.15
N GLU A 18 13.77 -12.63 -10.12
CA GLU A 18 14.43 -11.35 -10.39
C GLU A 18 13.44 -10.27 -10.83
N HIS A 19 12.42 -10.61 -11.64
CA HIS A 19 11.34 -9.67 -11.97
C HIS A 19 10.56 -9.27 -10.72
N CYS A 20 10.21 -10.24 -9.87
CA CYS A 20 9.50 -9.97 -8.61
C CYS A 20 10.30 -9.06 -7.68
N GLN A 21 11.59 -9.37 -7.52
CA GLN A 21 12.54 -8.59 -6.72
C GLN A 21 12.67 -7.16 -7.24
N TYR A 22 12.82 -6.99 -8.56
CA TYR A 22 12.99 -5.69 -9.19
C TYR A 22 11.72 -4.82 -9.14
N PHE A 23 10.54 -5.41 -9.34
CA PHE A 23 9.28 -4.68 -9.18
C PHE A 23 9.05 -4.26 -7.72
N LEU A 24 9.30 -5.15 -6.75
CA LEU A 24 9.18 -4.80 -5.34
C LEU A 24 10.13 -3.66 -4.95
N TYR A 25 11.38 -3.75 -5.38
CA TYR A 25 12.38 -2.70 -5.14
C TYR A 25 11.90 -1.34 -5.66
N GLN A 26 11.41 -1.27 -6.90
CA GLN A 26 10.94 -0.01 -7.48
C GLN A 26 9.71 0.56 -6.77
N ILE A 27 8.78 -0.30 -6.32
CA ILE A 27 7.62 0.12 -5.51
C ILE A 27 8.09 0.75 -4.21
N LEU A 28 8.97 0.07 -3.47
CA LEU A 28 9.47 0.57 -2.18
C LEU A 28 10.32 1.83 -2.35
N ARG A 29 11.16 1.90 -3.38
CA ARG A 29 11.94 3.10 -3.72
C ARG A 29 11.02 4.29 -4.00
N GLY A 30 9.93 4.10 -4.75
CA GLY A 30 8.91 5.12 -4.98
C GLY A 30 8.20 5.54 -3.69
N LEU A 31 7.83 4.57 -2.84
CA LEU A 31 7.16 4.87 -1.57
C LEU A 31 8.06 5.60 -0.58
N LYS A 32 9.36 5.30 -0.54
CA LYS A 32 10.32 6.04 0.31
C LYS A 32 10.24 7.54 0.01
N TYR A 33 10.24 7.89 -1.28
CA TYR A 33 10.09 9.27 -1.73
C TYR A 33 8.73 9.86 -1.34
N ILE A 34 7.64 9.17 -1.65
CA ILE A 34 6.26 9.63 -1.35
C ILE A 34 6.06 9.84 0.16
N HIS A 35 6.47 8.88 0.98
CA HIS A 35 6.33 8.91 2.44
C HIS A 35 7.18 10.00 3.07
N SER A 36 8.39 10.25 2.56
CA SER A 36 9.22 11.37 3.03
C SER A 36 8.63 12.75 2.69
N ALA A 37 7.74 12.83 1.69
CA ALA A 37 6.96 14.03 1.40
C ALA A 37 5.71 14.19 2.30
N ASN A 38 5.54 13.32 3.31
CA ASN A 38 4.35 13.26 4.17
C ASN A 38 3.04 12.92 3.43
N VAL A 39 3.15 12.18 2.32
CA VAL A 39 2.01 11.72 1.51
C VAL A 39 1.78 10.23 1.76
N LEU A 40 0.51 9.85 1.93
CA LEU A 40 0.03 8.46 1.97
C LEU A 40 -0.69 8.15 0.66
N HIS A 41 -0.39 7.04 0.00
CA HIS A 41 -1.05 6.68 -1.25
C HIS A 41 -2.47 6.15 -1.03
N ARG A 42 -2.67 5.27 -0.04
CA ARG A 42 -3.97 4.74 0.45
C ARG A 42 -4.74 3.82 -0.50
N ASP A 43 -4.44 3.81 -1.79
CA ASP A 43 -5.05 2.90 -2.78
C ASP A 43 -4.01 2.19 -3.67
N LEU A 44 -2.94 1.68 -3.05
CA LEU A 44 -1.98 0.84 -3.76
C LEU A 44 -2.62 -0.50 -4.14
N LYS A 45 -2.57 -0.81 -5.42
CA LYS A 45 -3.04 -2.06 -6.03
C LYS A 45 -2.28 -2.28 -7.35
N PRO A 46 -2.23 -3.50 -7.89
CA PRO A 46 -1.44 -3.79 -9.09
C PRO A 46 -1.82 -2.93 -10.31
N SER A 47 -3.09 -2.52 -10.46
CA SER A 47 -3.50 -1.64 -11.57
C SER A 47 -2.98 -0.20 -11.44
N ASN A 48 -2.55 0.22 -10.25
CA ASN A 48 -2.00 1.55 -9.97
C ASN A 48 -0.45 1.54 -10.00
N LEU A 49 0.14 0.44 -10.48
CA LEU A 49 1.57 0.25 -10.69
C LEU A 49 1.81 0.05 -12.17
N LEU A 50 2.14 1.15 -12.86
CA LEU A 50 2.34 1.16 -14.30
C LEU A 50 3.69 0.56 -14.65
N LEU A 51 3.76 -0.15 -15.78
CA LEU A 51 4.95 -0.79 -16.30
C LEU A 51 5.20 -0.41 -17.76
N ASN A 52 6.46 -0.45 -18.19
CA ASN A 52 6.86 -0.35 -19.59
C ASN A 52 7.65 -1.60 -20.04
N ALA A 53 8.00 -1.67 -21.32
CA ALA A 53 8.78 -2.77 -21.88
C ALA A 53 10.18 -2.97 -21.25
N ASN A 54 10.73 -1.94 -20.60
CA ASN A 54 12.02 -1.99 -19.90
C ASN A 54 11.91 -2.49 -18.45
N CYS A 55 10.72 -2.91 -18.01
CA CYS A 55 10.41 -3.25 -16.62
C CYS A 55 10.54 -2.07 -15.64
N ASP A 56 10.46 -0.83 -16.13
CA ASP A 56 10.38 0.35 -15.26
C ASP A 56 8.97 0.43 -14.67
N LEU A 57 8.89 0.62 -13.35
CA LEU A 57 7.66 0.72 -12.59
C LEU A 57 7.43 2.16 -12.11
N LYS A 58 6.21 2.66 -12.24
CA LYS A 58 5.79 3.94 -11.67
C LYS A 58 4.46 3.82 -10.94
N ILE A 59 4.39 4.39 -9.74
CA ILE A 59 3.17 4.50 -8.95
C ILE A 59 2.31 5.63 -9.54
N CYS A 60 1.01 5.40 -9.71
CA CYS A 60 0.06 6.39 -10.20
C CYS A 60 -1.24 6.37 -9.39
N ASP A 61 -2.17 7.27 -9.74
CA ASP A 61 -3.50 7.37 -9.13
C ASP A 61 -3.49 7.81 -7.66
N PHE A 62 -3.06 9.05 -7.44
CA PHE A 62 -3.03 9.72 -6.14
C PHE A 62 -4.38 10.36 -5.76
N GLY A 63 -5.49 9.98 -6.41
CA GLY A 63 -6.80 10.60 -6.18
C GLY A 63 -7.37 10.39 -4.77
N LEU A 64 -6.83 9.41 -4.04
CA LEU A 64 -7.17 9.13 -2.64
C LEU A 64 -6.04 9.46 -1.66
N ALA A 65 -4.95 10.05 -2.15
CA ALA A 65 -3.78 10.36 -1.35
C ALA A 65 -4.06 11.47 -0.33
N ARG A 66 -3.44 11.39 0.85
CA ARG A 66 -3.65 12.33 1.96
C ARG A 66 -2.38 12.56 2.76
N THR A 67 -2.37 13.62 3.57
CA THR A 67 -1.36 13.78 4.63
C THR A 67 -1.61 12.84 5.80
N THR A 68 -0.60 12.66 6.62
CA THR A 68 -0.69 11.97 7.93
C THR A 68 -1.50 12.74 8.98
N ALA A 69 -1.82 14.02 8.75
CA ALA A 69 -2.45 14.91 9.73
C ALA A 69 -3.98 14.97 9.64
N GLU A 70 -4.56 14.49 8.53
CA GLU A 70 -6.00 14.57 8.31
C GLU A 70 -6.74 13.34 8.86
N THR A 71 -7.36 13.52 10.03
CA THR A 71 -8.19 12.53 10.72
C THR A 71 -9.65 12.53 10.27
N ASP A 72 -9.93 12.82 8.99
CA ASP A 72 -11.30 12.86 8.53
C ASP A 72 -11.87 11.45 8.39
N PHE A 73 -13.02 11.25 9.05
CA PHE A 73 -13.80 10.02 9.04
C PHE A 73 -14.19 9.69 7.60
N MET A 74 -13.58 8.63 7.05
CA MET A 74 -13.88 8.22 5.69
C MET A 74 -15.18 7.43 5.64
N THR A 75 -16.07 7.87 4.76
CA THR A 75 -17.21 7.11 4.27
C THR A 75 -16.75 5.77 3.69
N GLU A 76 -17.58 4.74 3.81
CA GLU A 76 -17.25 3.39 3.35
C GLU A 76 -17.12 3.34 1.81
N TYR A 77 -15.93 3.64 1.28
CA TYR A 77 -15.72 3.73 -0.17
C TYR A 77 -15.88 2.36 -0.86
N VAL A 78 -16.71 2.34 -1.90
CA VAL A 78 -16.98 1.22 -2.82
C VAL A 78 -15.80 1.03 -3.78
N VAL A 79 -14.63 0.67 -3.23
CA VAL A 79 -13.42 0.34 -4.00
C VAL A 79 -12.93 -1.05 -3.55
N THR A 80 -12.08 -1.68 -4.36
CA THR A 80 -11.44 -2.97 -4.08
C THR A 80 -10.77 -2.97 -2.71
N ARG A 81 -11.26 -3.79 -1.78
CA ARG A 81 -10.77 -3.85 -0.38
C ARG A 81 -9.57 -4.78 -0.18
N TRP A 82 -9.16 -5.51 -1.21
CA TRP A 82 -8.20 -6.62 -1.12
C TRP A 82 -6.82 -6.22 -0.59
N TYR A 83 -6.44 -4.96 -0.79
CA TYR A 83 -5.15 -4.39 -0.39
C TYR A 83 -5.26 -3.44 0.82
N ARG A 84 -6.45 -3.30 1.43
CA ARG A 84 -6.63 -2.40 2.58
C ARG A 84 -6.05 -3.00 3.85
N ALA A 85 -5.33 -2.16 4.60
CA ALA A 85 -4.74 -2.52 5.87
C ALA A 85 -5.79 -2.76 6.97
N PRO A 86 -5.50 -3.60 7.99
CA PRO A 86 -6.43 -3.88 9.09
C PRO A 86 -6.94 -2.63 9.80
N GLU A 87 -6.08 -1.64 10.04
CA GLU A 87 -6.43 -0.37 10.69
C GLU A 87 -7.46 0.45 9.90
N LEU A 88 -7.43 0.38 8.56
CA LEU A 88 -8.44 1.02 7.71
C LEU A 88 -9.76 0.26 7.73
N LEU A 89 -9.71 -1.08 7.77
CA LEU A 89 -10.91 -1.90 7.89
C LEU A 89 -11.58 -1.73 9.26
N LEU A 90 -10.82 -1.45 10.31
CA LEU A 90 -11.33 -1.30 11.67
C LEU A 90 -11.68 0.15 12.05
N ASN A 91 -11.63 1.08 11.08
CA ASN A 91 -11.89 2.51 11.28
C ASN A 91 -11.04 3.09 12.43
N SER A 92 -9.75 2.78 12.45
CA SER A 92 -8.79 3.47 13.32
C SER A 92 -8.71 4.95 12.92
N SER A 93 -8.75 5.84 13.90
CA SER A 93 -8.60 7.30 13.70
C SER A 93 -7.18 7.68 13.31
N GLU A 94 -6.21 6.87 13.74
CA GLU A 94 -4.80 7.08 13.48
C GLU A 94 -4.32 6.02 12.48
N TYR A 95 -3.82 6.47 11.34
CA TYR A 95 -3.17 5.64 10.33
C TYR A 95 -1.93 6.35 9.80
N THR A 96 -0.91 5.58 9.47
CA THR A 96 0.42 6.08 9.08
C THR A 96 0.80 5.53 7.72
N THR A 97 2.04 5.78 7.29
CA THR A 97 2.67 5.19 6.08
C THR A 97 2.65 3.67 6.08
N ALA A 98 2.45 3.03 7.24
CA ALA A 98 2.32 1.59 7.38
C ALA A 98 1.18 1.01 6.54
N ILE A 99 0.09 1.75 6.27
CA ILE A 99 -1.03 1.25 5.46
C ILE A 99 -0.59 0.87 4.04
N ASP A 100 0.32 1.66 3.45
CA ASP A 100 0.85 1.41 2.12
C ASP A 100 1.76 0.18 2.12
N VAL A 101 2.54 -0.03 3.20
CA VAL A 101 3.39 -1.23 3.36
C VAL A 101 2.54 -2.51 3.40
N TRP A 102 1.37 -2.46 4.05
CA TRP A 102 0.44 -3.59 4.02
C TRP A 102 -0.02 -3.89 2.58
N SER A 103 -0.43 -2.87 1.84
CA SER A 103 -0.84 -3.01 0.44
C SER A 103 0.29 -3.60 -0.41
N VAL A 104 1.54 -3.17 -0.20
CA VAL A 104 2.73 -3.75 -0.85
C VAL A 104 2.90 -5.22 -0.51
N GLY A 105 2.72 -5.63 0.75
CA GLY A 105 2.77 -7.04 1.14
C GLY A 105 1.74 -7.90 0.40
N CYS A 106 0.51 -7.40 0.25
CA CYS A 106 -0.53 -8.07 -0.55
C CYS A 106 -0.14 -8.16 -2.04
N ILE A 107 0.34 -7.07 -2.63
CA ILE A 107 0.76 -7.01 -4.03
C ILE A 107 1.93 -7.95 -4.29
N PHE A 108 2.90 -8.00 -3.38
CA PHE A 108 4.10 -8.81 -3.53
C PHE A 108 3.76 -10.30 -3.47
N MET A 109 2.88 -10.72 -2.56
CA MET A 109 2.37 -12.10 -2.58
C MET A 109 1.57 -12.42 -3.83
N GLU A 110 0.73 -11.50 -4.31
CA GLU A 110 -0.04 -11.70 -5.54
C GLU A 110 0.86 -11.82 -6.78
N LEU A 111 1.99 -11.10 -6.79
CA LEU A 111 3.00 -11.19 -7.84
C LEU A 111 3.64 -12.58 -7.91
N MET A 112 3.91 -13.17 -6.75
CA MET A 112 4.57 -14.48 -6.63
C MET A 112 3.60 -15.66 -6.80
N ASP A 113 2.40 -15.59 -6.21
CA ASP A 113 1.38 -16.67 -6.25
C ASP A 113 0.41 -16.53 -7.44
N ARG A 114 0.47 -15.42 -8.18
CA ARG A 114 -0.41 -15.07 -9.32
C ARG A 114 -1.90 -15.04 -8.99
N LYS A 115 -2.23 -14.93 -7.70
CA LYS A 115 -3.59 -14.90 -7.18
C LYS A 115 -3.71 -13.83 -6.10
N PRO A 116 -4.83 -13.10 -6.05
CA PRO A 116 -5.07 -12.16 -4.97
C PRO A 116 -5.00 -12.85 -3.61
N LEU A 117 -4.24 -12.27 -2.69
CA LEU A 117 -4.01 -12.87 -1.38
C LEU A 117 -5.28 -12.87 -0.50
N PHE A 118 -6.04 -11.77 -0.54
CA PHE A 118 -7.25 -11.59 0.26
C PHE A 118 -8.44 -11.08 -0.57
N PRO A 119 -9.06 -11.93 -1.41
CA PRO A 119 -10.19 -11.55 -2.24
C PRO A 119 -11.51 -11.51 -1.45
N GLY A 120 -11.63 -10.57 -0.51
CA GLY A 120 -12.85 -10.35 0.26
C GLY A 120 -14.01 -9.88 -0.62
N ARG A 121 -15.22 -10.35 -0.30
CA ARG A 121 -16.46 -10.03 -1.03
C ARG A 121 -17.17 -8.82 -0.43
N ASP A 122 -17.00 -8.66 0.87
CA ASP A 122 -17.53 -7.61 1.71
C ASP A 122 -16.53 -7.36 2.85
N HIS A 123 -16.83 -6.36 3.68
CA HIS A 123 -15.99 -5.95 4.80
C HIS A 123 -15.70 -7.10 5.79
N VAL A 124 -16.74 -7.87 6.15
CA VAL A 124 -16.64 -8.96 7.12
C VAL A 124 -15.82 -10.11 6.54
N HIS A 125 -16.06 -10.47 5.28
CA HIS A 125 -15.31 -11.50 4.58
C HIS A 125 -13.83 -11.11 4.44
N GLN A 126 -13.53 -9.84 4.16
CA GLN A 126 -12.14 -9.35 4.07
C GLN A 126 -11.41 -9.58 5.40
N LEU A 127 -11.97 -9.10 6.52
CA LEU A 127 -11.36 -9.30 7.85
C LEU A 127 -11.18 -10.76 8.19
N ARG A 128 -12.18 -11.61 7.88
CA ARG A 128 -12.08 -13.05 8.08
C ARG A 128 -10.91 -13.68 7.32
N LEU A 129 -10.74 -13.36 6.04
CA LEU A 129 -9.61 -13.85 5.23
C LEU A 129 -8.26 -13.43 5.81
N LEU A 130 -8.16 -12.20 6.34
CA LEU A 130 -6.96 -11.76 7.04
C LEU A 130 -6.68 -12.65 8.25
N MET A 131 -7.66 -12.80 9.15
CA MET A 131 -7.52 -13.58 10.39
C MET A 131 -7.20 -15.05 10.12
N GLU A 132 -7.78 -15.64 9.09
CA GLU A 132 -7.51 -17.03 8.70
C GLU A 132 -6.04 -17.26 8.34
N LEU A 133 -5.37 -16.30 7.71
CA LEU A 133 -3.96 -16.41 7.34
C LEU A 133 -3.01 -15.93 8.44
N ILE A 134 -3.16 -14.68 8.89
CA ILE A 134 -2.21 -14.04 9.82
C ILE A 134 -2.49 -14.36 11.30
N GLY A 135 -3.62 -14.99 11.59
CA GLY A 135 -4.11 -15.29 12.93
C GLY A 135 -4.94 -14.17 13.53
N THR A 136 -5.71 -14.50 14.57
CA THR A 136 -6.43 -13.50 15.37
C THR A 136 -5.43 -12.73 16.24
N PRO A 137 -5.42 -11.38 16.22
CA PRO A 137 -4.53 -10.55 17.02
C PRO A 137 -4.77 -10.76 18.53
N ASN A 138 -3.69 -10.69 19.31
CA ASN A 138 -3.78 -10.69 20.77
C ASN A 138 -4.14 -9.29 21.29
N GLU A 139 -4.58 -9.17 22.54
CA GLU A 139 -4.94 -7.87 23.14
C GLU A 139 -3.79 -6.85 23.10
N THR A 140 -2.52 -7.30 23.12
CA THR A 140 -1.34 -6.44 22.95
C THR A 140 -1.28 -5.77 21.58
N ASP A 141 -1.73 -6.46 20.54
CA ASP A 141 -1.71 -6.00 19.16
C ASP A 141 -2.89 -5.06 18.88
N LEU A 142 -3.91 -5.04 19.74
CA LEU A 142 -5.10 -4.20 19.60
C LEU A 142 -4.92 -2.79 20.19
N GLY A 143 -3.72 -2.44 20.62
CA GLY A 143 -3.42 -1.14 21.26
C GLY A 143 -3.86 0.07 20.44
N PHE A 144 -3.78 -0.03 19.11
CA PHE A 144 -4.14 1.04 18.16
C PHE A 144 -5.64 1.08 17.79
N VAL A 145 -6.40 0.03 18.13
CA VAL A 145 -7.80 -0.14 17.70
C VAL A 145 -8.76 0.48 18.72
N ASN A 146 -9.81 1.16 18.26
CA ASN A 146 -10.86 1.71 19.12
C ASN A 146 -11.71 0.60 19.80
N GLU A 147 -12.42 0.92 20.89
CA GLU A 147 -13.14 -0.09 21.69
C GLU A 147 -14.27 -0.78 20.90
N ASN A 148 -14.91 -0.09 19.94
CA ASN A 148 -15.95 -0.68 19.10
C ASN A 148 -15.38 -1.80 18.21
N ALA A 149 -14.25 -1.53 17.55
CA ALA A 149 -13.57 -2.50 16.72
C ALA A 149 -12.95 -3.64 17.55
N ARG A 150 -12.43 -3.38 18.76
CA ARG A 150 -12.01 -4.43 19.70
C ARG A 150 -13.17 -5.35 20.06
N ARG A 151 -14.33 -4.79 20.41
CA ARG A 151 -15.53 -5.57 20.72
C ARG A 151 -15.98 -6.42 19.53
N TYR A 152 -15.91 -5.88 18.32
CA TYR A 152 -16.21 -6.62 17.09
C TYR A 152 -15.24 -7.80 16.89
N LEU A 153 -13.93 -7.56 17.00
CA LEU A 153 -12.92 -8.62 16.86
C LEU A 153 -13.08 -9.74 17.90
N ARG A 154 -13.46 -9.40 19.14
CA ARG A 154 -13.72 -10.41 20.20
C ARG A 154 -14.92 -11.33 19.90
N GLN A 155 -15.83 -10.91 19.02
CA GLN A 155 -16.98 -11.72 18.61
C GLN A 155 -16.67 -12.67 17.45
N LEU A 156 -15.56 -12.46 16.75
CA LEU A 156 -15.16 -13.32 15.63
C LEU A 156 -14.56 -14.65 16.13
N PRO A 157 -14.70 -15.73 15.37
CA PRO A 157 -13.99 -16.98 15.64
C PRO A 157 -12.48 -16.74 15.72
N ARG A 158 -11.82 -17.43 16.67
CA ARG A 158 -10.35 -17.39 16.76
C ARG A 158 -9.73 -18.26 15.68
N HIS A 159 -8.69 -17.72 15.05
CA HIS A 159 -7.89 -18.40 14.04
C HIS A 159 -6.43 -18.44 14.49
N VAL A 160 -5.81 -19.61 14.35
CA VAL A 160 -4.36 -19.77 14.55
C VAL A 160 -3.66 -19.29 13.28
N ARG A 161 -2.56 -18.55 13.44
CA ARG A 161 -1.73 -18.10 12.32
C ARG A 161 -1.26 -19.30 11.49
N GLN A 162 -1.48 -19.24 10.19
CA GLN A 162 -0.98 -20.25 9.25
C GLN A 162 0.51 -19.99 8.96
N SER A 163 1.26 -21.06 8.73
CA SER A 163 2.66 -20.98 8.30
C SER A 163 2.72 -20.55 6.83
N PHE A 164 3.30 -19.38 6.54
CA PHE A 164 3.48 -18.89 5.17
C PHE A 164 4.33 -19.84 4.32
N PRO A 165 5.48 -20.37 4.80
CA PRO A 165 6.27 -21.34 4.04
C PRO A 165 5.52 -22.63 3.69
N GLU A 166 4.62 -23.09 4.56
CA GLU A 166 3.81 -24.30 4.29
C GLU A 166 2.70 -24.02 3.28
N LYS A 167 2.08 -22.83 3.35
CA LYS A 167 1.00 -22.43 2.44
C LYS A 167 1.52 -22.05 1.05
N PHE A 168 2.69 -21.44 0.99
CA PHE A 168 3.33 -20.94 -0.23
C PHE A 168 4.72 -21.56 -0.43
N PRO A 169 4.83 -22.90 -0.56
CA PRO A 169 6.12 -23.60 -0.58
C PRO A 169 6.97 -23.33 -1.83
N HIS A 170 6.37 -22.72 -2.85
CA HIS A 170 7.03 -22.36 -4.11
C HIS A 170 7.68 -20.97 -4.07
N VAL A 171 7.40 -20.17 -3.03
CA VAL A 171 7.92 -18.81 -2.89
C VAL A 171 9.27 -18.83 -2.20
N HIS A 172 10.19 -17.97 -2.64
CA HIS A 172 11.53 -17.90 -2.07
C HIS A 172 11.51 -17.59 -0.55
N PRO A 173 12.29 -18.27 0.30
CA PRO A 173 12.23 -18.09 1.75
C PRO A 173 12.45 -16.66 2.24
N ALA A 174 13.40 -15.94 1.63
CA ALA A 174 13.65 -14.53 1.98
C ALA A 174 12.51 -13.59 1.54
N ALA A 175 11.76 -13.95 0.51
CA ALA A 175 10.56 -13.22 0.11
C ALA A 175 9.44 -13.42 1.13
N ILE A 176 9.24 -14.66 1.59
CA ILE A 176 8.28 -14.98 2.66
C ILE A 176 8.61 -14.20 3.95
N ASP A 177 9.88 -14.20 4.38
CA ASP A 177 10.31 -13.45 5.56
C ASP A 177 9.98 -11.94 5.45
N LEU A 178 10.21 -11.34 4.27
CA LEU A 178 9.85 -9.94 4.04
C LEU A 178 8.33 -9.72 4.06
N VAL A 179 7.56 -10.60 3.43
CA VAL A 179 6.09 -10.54 3.41
C VAL A 179 5.52 -10.64 4.81
N GLU A 180 6.02 -11.56 5.65
CA GLU A 180 5.52 -11.71 7.02
C GLU A 180 5.75 -10.44 7.86
N LYS A 181 6.84 -9.72 7.60
CA LYS A 181 7.13 -8.41 8.23
C LYS A 181 6.24 -7.28 7.69
N MET A 182 5.83 -7.34 6.42
CA MET A 182 4.87 -6.39 5.82
C MET A 182 3.42 -6.67 6.27
N LEU A 183 3.03 -7.94 6.40
CA LEU A 183 1.68 -8.37 6.77
C LEU A 183 1.52 -8.55 8.28
N THR A 184 2.10 -7.63 9.04
CA THR A 184 1.93 -7.56 10.50
C THR A 184 0.67 -6.74 10.84
N PHE A 185 -0.15 -7.29 11.74
CA PHE A 185 -1.45 -6.71 12.10
C PHE A 185 -1.31 -5.34 12.79
N ASP A 186 -0.44 -5.23 13.78
CA ASP A 186 -0.12 -3.96 14.44
C ASP A 186 0.74 -3.09 13.51
N PRO A 187 0.25 -1.92 13.05
CA PRO A 187 1.00 -1.05 12.15
C PRO A 187 2.31 -0.54 12.75
N ARG A 188 2.45 -0.53 14.09
CA ARG A 188 3.68 -0.09 14.78
C ARG A 188 4.79 -1.14 14.75
N GLN A 189 4.43 -2.40 14.53
CA GLN A 189 5.36 -3.52 14.42
C GLN A 189 5.63 -3.88 12.95
N ARG A 190 4.90 -3.26 12.02
CA ARG A 190 5.08 -3.46 10.58
C ARG A 190 6.41 -2.83 10.14
N ILE A 191 7.14 -3.55 9.29
CA ILE A 191 8.41 -3.04 8.74
C ILE A 191 8.20 -1.70 8.04
N THR A 192 9.14 -0.77 8.17
CA THR A 192 9.11 0.48 7.41
C THR A 192 9.58 0.26 5.97
N VAL A 193 9.34 1.21 5.08
CA VAL A 193 9.82 1.14 3.70
C VAL A 193 11.35 1.06 3.67
N GLU A 194 12.05 1.84 4.49
CA GLU A 194 13.51 1.81 4.61
C GLU A 194 14.00 0.47 5.14
N GLY A 195 13.32 -0.09 6.15
CA GLY A 195 13.62 -1.42 6.66
C GLY A 195 13.42 -2.51 5.60
N ALA A 196 12.40 -2.36 4.75
CA ALA A 196 12.14 -3.28 3.65
C ALA A 196 13.18 -3.17 2.53
N LEU A 197 13.62 -1.95 2.17
CA LEU A 197 14.71 -1.74 1.20
C LEU A 197 16.03 -2.35 1.67
N ALA A 198 16.33 -2.24 2.96
CA ALA A 198 17.53 -2.85 3.57
C ALA A 198 17.40 -4.37 3.84
N HIS A 199 16.28 -5.00 3.48
CA HIS A 199 16.04 -6.41 3.75
C HIS A 199 16.96 -7.32 2.91
N PRO A 200 17.41 -8.50 3.41
CA PRO A 200 18.24 -9.43 2.65
C PRO A 200 17.67 -9.85 1.29
N TYR A 201 16.34 -9.83 1.16
CA TYR A 201 15.65 -10.10 -0.11
C TYR A 201 15.97 -9.08 -1.20
N LEU A 202 16.31 -7.83 -0.87
CA LEU A 202 16.60 -6.76 -1.83
C LEU A 202 18.08 -6.36 -1.86
N ALA A 203 18.95 -7.12 -1.18
CA ALA A 203 20.36 -6.76 -0.99
C ALA A 203 21.15 -6.57 -2.30
N SER A 204 20.73 -7.20 -3.39
CA SER A 204 21.36 -7.04 -4.72
C SER A 204 21.01 -5.73 -5.43
N LEU A 205 19.94 -5.05 -5.01
CA LEU A 205 19.40 -3.84 -5.64
C LEU A 205 19.48 -2.62 -4.72
N HIS A 206 19.58 -2.83 -3.41
CA HIS A 206 19.60 -1.76 -2.42
C HIS A 206 20.81 -0.85 -2.59
N ASP A 207 20.55 0.45 -2.79
CA ASP A 207 21.58 1.48 -2.90
C ASP A 207 21.04 2.79 -2.31
N LEU A 208 21.57 3.17 -1.14
CA LEU A 208 21.17 4.40 -0.46
C LEU A 208 21.39 5.67 -1.29
N SER A 209 22.39 5.67 -2.18
CA SER A 209 22.72 6.82 -3.03
C SER A 209 21.72 7.01 -4.18
N ASP A 210 21.05 5.92 -4.59
CA ASP A 210 20.00 5.93 -5.61
C ASP A 210 18.59 5.78 -5.01
N GLU A 211 18.43 5.97 -3.70
CA GLU A 211 17.13 5.92 -3.04
C GLU A 211 16.80 7.27 -2.36
N PRO A 212 16.48 8.30 -3.15
CA PRO A 212 16.30 9.66 -2.63
C PRO A 212 15.03 9.80 -1.79
N VAL A 213 15.03 10.83 -0.96
CA VAL A 213 13.86 11.34 -0.24
C VAL A 213 13.43 12.67 -0.86
N CYS A 214 12.16 13.03 -0.71
CA CYS A 214 11.66 14.36 -1.05
C CYS A 214 12.17 15.36 0.00
N LEU A 215 12.81 16.44 -0.44
CA LEU A 215 13.43 17.42 0.45
C LEU A 215 12.43 18.30 1.19
N ALA A 216 11.24 18.47 0.62
CA ALA A 216 10.16 19.28 1.18
C ALA A 216 8.89 18.42 1.29
N PRO A 217 8.18 18.45 2.44
CA PRO A 217 6.85 17.88 2.53
C PRO A 217 5.91 18.51 1.51
N PHE A 218 4.98 17.72 0.97
CA PHE A 218 3.95 18.23 0.10
C PHE A 218 2.85 18.93 0.92
N SER A 219 2.46 20.14 0.51
CA SER A 219 1.40 20.88 1.17
C SER A 219 0.03 20.55 0.58
N PHE A 220 -0.93 20.20 1.44
CA PHE A 220 -2.34 20.01 1.10
C PHE A 220 -3.19 21.23 1.52
N ASP A 221 -2.60 22.43 1.61
CA ASP A 221 -3.33 23.64 2.02
C ASP A 221 -4.58 23.92 1.16
N PHE A 222 -4.59 23.45 -0.09
CA PHE A 222 -5.74 23.56 -1.00
C PHE A 222 -6.95 22.69 -0.60
N GLU A 223 -6.78 21.63 0.21
CA GLU A 223 -7.87 20.78 0.71
C GLU A 223 -8.42 21.25 2.07
N GLN A 224 -7.76 22.19 2.77
CA GLN A 224 -8.15 22.63 4.13
C GLN A 224 -9.52 23.34 4.21
N HIS A 225 -10.01 23.88 3.09
CA HIS A 225 -11.27 24.62 3.04
C HIS A 225 -12.17 24.04 1.97
N ALA A 226 -13.48 24.03 2.23
CA ALA A 226 -14.46 23.64 1.23
C ALA A 226 -14.41 24.60 0.04
N LEU A 227 -13.93 24.10 -1.10
CA LEU A 227 -13.89 24.83 -2.36
C LEU A 227 -15.20 24.61 -3.12
N SER A 228 -15.70 25.66 -3.77
CA SER A 228 -16.75 25.52 -4.78
C SER A 228 -16.17 24.89 -6.06
N GLU A 229 -17.05 24.34 -6.91
CA GLU A 229 -16.67 23.79 -8.21
C GLU A 229 -15.86 24.80 -9.05
N GLU A 230 -16.25 26.06 -9.02
CA GLU A 230 -15.58 27.12 -9.79
C GLU A 230 -14.19 27.43 -9.24
N GLN A 231 -14.02 27.41 -7.91
CA GLN A 231 -12.70 27.58 -7.29
C GLN A 231 -11.77 26.41 -7.62
N MET A 232 -12.30 25.18 -7.65
CA MET A 232 -11.51 24.01 -8.08
C MET A 232 -11.08 24.12 -9.55
N LYS A 233 -11.99 24.54 -10.45
CA LYS A 233 -11.66 24.77 -11.87
C LYS A 233 -10.55 25.80 -12.03
N GLU A 234 -10.64 26.91 -11.31
CA GLU A 234 -9.62 27.98 -11.34
C GLU A 234 -8.26 27.48 -10.85
N LEU A 235 -8.19 26.69 -9.77
CA LEU A 235 -6.93 26.11 -9.31
C LEU A 235 -6.31 25.16 -10.34
N ILE A 236 -7.12 24.28 -10.94
CA ILE A 236 -6.68 23.37 -12.00
C ILE A 236 -6.18 24.15 -13.22
N TYR A 237 -6.89 25.22 -13.60
CA TYR A 237 -6.51 26.09 -14.71
C TYR A 237 -5.18 26.81 -14.45
N ARG A 238 -4.98 27.34 -13.24
CA ARG A 238 -3.70 27.96 -12.84
C ARG A 238 -2.54 26.98 -12.88
N GLU A 239 -2.77 25.74 -12.42
CA GLU A 239 -1.76 24.69 -12.51
C GLU A 239 -1.39 24.42 -13.97
N ALA A 240 -2.38 24.28 -14.85
CA ALA A 240 -2.14 24.12 -16.30
C ALA A 240 -1.35 25.31 -16.88
N LEU A 241 -1.68 26.55 -16.51
CA LEU A 241 -0.92 27.73 -16.93
C LEU A 241 0.50 27.78 -16.37
N ALA A 242 0.75 27.25 -15.17
CA ALA A 242 2.08 27.19 -14.58
C ALA A 242 2.99 26.21 -15.35
N PHE A 243 2.43 25.09 -15.84
CA PHE A 243 3.13 24.13 -16.69
C PHE A 243 3.23 24.58 -18.16
N ASN A 244 2.37 25.50 -18.59
CA ASN A 244 2.34 26.05 -19.94
C ASN A 244 2.36 27.59 -19.95
N PRO A 245 3.48 28.23 -19.57
CA PRO A 245 3.58 29.69 -19.45
C PRO A 245 3.24 30.47 -20.72
N GLU A 246 3.37 29.85 -21.90
CA GLU A 246 3.02 30.44 -23.19
C GLU A 246 1.54 30.79 -23.36
N TYR A 247 0.66 30.24 -22.53
CA TYR A 247 -0.77 30.57 -22.50
C TYR A 247 -1.14 31.62 -21.44
N GLN A 248 -0.17 32.10 -20.66
CA GLN A 248 -0.35 33.24 -19.75
C GLN A 248 -0.38 34.53 -20.60
N GLN A 249 -1.57 34.97 -21.00
CA GLN A 249 -1.77 36.28 -21.65
C GLN A 249 -1.82 37.42 -20.62
#